data_AF-A0A7W0N299-F1
#
_entry.id   AF-A0A7W0N299-F1
#
_cell.length_a   1.000
_cell.length_b   1.000
_cell.length_c   1.000
_cell.angle_alpha   90.00
_cell.angle_beta   90.00
_cell.angle_gamma   90.00
#
_symmetry.space_group_name_H-M   'P 1'
#
loop_
_entity.id
_entity.type
_entity.pdbx_description
1 polymer ?
#
loop_
_entity_poly.entity_id
_entity_poly.type
_entity_poly.pdbx_seq_one_letter_code
_entity_poly.pdbx_strand_id
1 'polypeptide(L)'
;MSVPILNASGCLDALVAPDVARSLDAFVTKTVTPLPREGNPPPRIAEADGWMLNSIGLQNSGIDQFCGDVVHRLRDLEVPLWVSVGGFSASDYRVCCERVDELEAVQVIELNLSCPNVDEAPETIAELVQASRAAT
;
A
#
# COMPACT_ATOMS: atom_id res chain seq x y z
N MET A 1 7.53 26.89 2.27
CA MET A 1 7.08 25.52 1.94
C MET A 1 5.77 25.31 2.66
N SER A 2 4.71 24.96 1.95
CA SER A 2 3.45 24.48 2.53
C SER A 2 3.64 23.08 3.10
N VAL A 3 2.77 22.68 4.02
CA VAL A 3 2.74 21.32 4.56
C VAL A 3 2.21 20.37 3.47
N PRO A 4 2.91 19.28 3.12
CA PRO A 4 2.44 18.33 2.11
C PRO A 4 1.14 17.61 2.52
N ILE A 5 0.27 17.38 1.54
CA ILE A 5 -0.99 16.64 1.67
C ILE A 5 -0.94 15.41 0.76
N LEU A 6 -1.19 14.25 1.37
CA LEU A 6 -1.24 12.94 0.71
C LEU A 6 -2.57 12.26 1.05
N ASN A 7 -2.96 11.27 0.25
CA ASN A 7 -4.03 10.35 0.65
C ASN A 7 -3.52 9.31 1.65
N ALA A 8 -4.41 8.81 2.50
CA ALA A 8 -4.15 7.56 3.21
C ALA A 8 -4.22 6.36 2.24
N SER A 9 -3.35 5.37 2.45
CA SER A 9 -3.33 4.15 1.65
C SER A 9 -4.69 3.46 1.61
N GLY A 10 -5.18 3.19 0.41
CA GLY A 10 -6.45 2.51 0.18
C GLY A 10 -7.72 3.34 0.38
N CYS A 11 -7.60 4.66 0.57
CA CYS A 11 -8.73 5.60 0.60
C CYS A 11 -9.01 6.29 -0.74
N LEU A 12 -8.14 6.11 -1.74
CA LEU A 12 -8.28 6.70 -3.08
C LEU A 12 -7.77 5.70 -4.14
N ASP A 13 -8.54 5.53 -5.21
CA ASP A 13 -8.11 4.82 -6.41
C ASP A 13 -7.81 5.85 -7.51
N ALA A 14 -6.52 6.05 -7.79
CA ALA A 14 -6.07 7.00 -8.80
C ALA A 14 -6.47 6.62 -10.24
N LEU A 15 -6.76 5.35 -10.52
CA LEU A 15 -7.21 4.92 -11.85
C LEU A 15 -8.68 5.26 -12.08
N VAL A 16 -9.45 5.43 -11.00
CA VAL A 16 -10.85 5.86 -11.03
C VAL A 16 -10.96 7.39 -10.95
N ALA A 17 -10.14 8.03 -10.12
CA ALA A 17 -10.16 9.47 -9.88
C ALA A 17 -8.77 10.12 -10.07
N PRO A 18 -8.21 10.10 -11.29
CA PRO A 18 -6.84 10.56 -11.54
C PRO A 18 -6.65 12.05 -11.24
N ASP A 19 -7.64 12.90 -11.54
CA ASP A 19 -7.53 14.34 -11.30
C ASP A 19 -7.46 14.69 -9.81
N VAL A 20 -8.12 13.89 -8.95
CA VAL A 20 -8.00 14.02 -7.50
C VAL A 20 -6.59 13.62 -7.07
N ALA A 21 -6.08 12.50 -7.56
CA ALA A 21 -4.72 12.04 -7.24
C ALA A 21 -3.65 13.04 -7.67
N ARG A 22 -3.79 13.66 -8.86
CA ARG A 22 -2.88 14.72 -9.36
C ARG A 22 -2.91 16.02 -8.54
N SER A 23 -3.95 16.24 -7.74
CA SER A 23 -4.06 17.41 -6.86
C SER A 23 -3.32 17.26 -5.52
N LEU A 24 -2.76 16.07 -5.24
CA LEU A 24 -1.97 15.78 -4.04
C LEU A 24 -0.49 16.10 -4.26
N ASP A 25 0.25 16.34 -3.18
CA ASP A 25 1.71 16.52 -3.25
C ASP A 25 2.45 15.21 -3.54
N ALA A 26 1.82 14.07 -3.23
CA ALA A 26 2.24 12.72 -3.58
C ALA A 26 1.04 11.76 -3.49
N PHE A 27 1.07 10.67 -4.26
CA PHE A 27 0.05 9.63 -4.21
C PHE A 27 0.55 8.38 -3.48
N VAL A 28 -0.19 7.92 -2.48
CA VAL A 28 0.06 6.67 -1.76
C VAL A 28 -0.80 5.56 -2.33
N THR A 29 -0.18 4.49 -2.84
CA THR A 29 -0.91 3.36 -3.44
C THR A 29 -1.73 2.60 -2.40
N LYS A 30 -2.68 1.78 -2.86
CA LYS A 30 -3.22 0.71 -2.03
C LYS A 30 -2.08 -0.19 -1.55
N THR A 31 -2.14 -0.65 -0.31
CA THR A 31 -1.20 -1.63 0.24
C THR A 31 -1.11 -2.87 -0.66
N VAL A 32 0.09 -3.18 -1.14
CA VAL A 32 0.39 -4.39 -1.90
C VAL A 32 0.99 -5.47 -1.00
N THR A 33 0.67 -6.74 -1.28
CA THR A 33 1.21 -7.92 -0.57
C THR A 33 1.99 -8.81 -1.55
N PRO A 34 2.79 -9.79 -1.08
CA PRO A 34 3.54 -10.66 -2.00
C PRO A 34 2.63 -11.39 -2.99
N LEU A 35 1.50 -11.90 -2.51
CA LEU A 35 0.51 -12.60 -3.31
C LEU A 35 -0.78 -11.78 -3.46
N PRO A 36 -1.56 -12.01 -4.53
CA PRO A 36 -2.88 -11.40 -4.69
C PRO A 36 -3.82 -11.78 -3.54
N ARG A 37 -4.73 -10.86 -3.21
CA ARG A 37 -5.74 -11.04 -2.17
C ARG A 37 -7.08 -10.53 -2.66
N GLU A 38 -8.11 -11.38 -2.54
CA GLU A 38 -9.51 -11.01 -2.80
C GLU A 38 -10.09 -10.06 -1.74
N GLY A 39 -9.50 -10.06 -0.55
CA GLY A 39 -10.02 -9.35 0.61
C GLY A 39 -11.11 -10.14 1.34
N ASN A 40 -11.78 -9.48 2.28
CA ASN A 40 -12.85 -10.12 3.06
C ASN A 40 -14.16 -10.17 2.25
N PRO A 41 -15.06 -11.14 2.55
CA PRO A 41 -16.38 -11.22 1.95
C PRO A 41 -17.22 -9.95 2.21
N PRO A 42 -18.13 -9.57 1.29
CA PRO A 42 -19.09 -8.51 1.54
C PRO A 42 -20.17 -8.95 2.56
N PRO A 43 -20.80 -8.01 3.30
CA PRO A 43 -20.54 -6.57 3.30
C PRO A 43 -19.23 -6.23 4.04
N ARG A 44 -18.43 -5.35 3.43
CA ARG A 44 -17.09 -4.97 3.95
C ARG A 44 -16.90 -3.47 4.15
N ILE A 45 -17.98 -2.70 3.96
CA ILE A 45 -18.08 -1.27 4.24
C ILE A 45 -19.45 -1.05 4.88
N ALA A 46 -19.49 -0.26 5.94
CA ALA A 46 -20.70 0.24 6.57
C ALA A 46 -20.52 1.74 6.85
N GLU A 47 -21.52 2.54 6.54
CA GLU A 47 -21.49 3.99 6.69
C GLU A 47 -22.52 4.43 7.73
N ALA A 48 -22.23 5.55 8.39
CA ALA A 48 -23.12 6.24 9.30
C ALA A 48 -22.80 7.75 9.31
N ASP A 49 -23.57 8.53 10.05
CA ASP A 49 -23.41 9.98 10.09
C ASP A 49 -22.03 10.38 10.60
N GLY A 50 -21.19 10.90 9.70
CA GLY A 50 -19.85 11.41 9.99
C GLY A 50 -18.74 10.36 10.11
N TRP A 51 -19.01 9.07 9.86
CA TRP A 51 -17.98 8.03 9.90
C TRP A 51 -18.31 6.82 9.02
N MET A 52 -17.29 6.00 8.77
CA MET A 52 -17.44 4.71 8.08
C MET A 52 -16.58 3.65 8.75
N LEU A 53 -17.05 2.40 8.74
CA LEU A 53 -16.29 1.22 9.11
C LEU A 53 -15.98 0.41 7.84
N ASN A 54 -14.76 -0.11 7.75
CA ASN A 54 -14.39 -1.01 6.66
C ASN A 54 -13.66 -2.25 7.20
N SER A 55 -13.82 -3.35 6.47
CA SER A 55 -13.12 -4.61 6.69
C SER A 55 -12.68 -5.15 5.32
N ILE A 56 -11.87 -4.38 4.58
CA ILE A 56 -11.51 -4.73 3.20
C ILE A 56 -10.66 -6.01 3.11
N GLY A 57 -9.85 -6.31 4.13
CA GLY A 57 -9.02 -7.52 4.18
C GLY A 57 -7.78 -7.48 3.30
N LEU A 58 -7.22 -6.28 3.06
CA LEU A 58 -6.06 -6.05 2.17
C LEU A 58 -6.29 -6.57 0.75
N GLN A 59 -7.47 -6.36 0.15
CA GLN A 59 -7.68 -6.68 -1.27
C GLN A 59 -6.64 -5.94 -2.14
N ASN A 60 -5.88 -6.68 -2.94
CA ASN A 60 -4.87 -6.15 -3.85
C ASN A 60 -4.43 -7.21 -4.88
N SER A 61 -3.75 -6.76 -5.93
CA SER A 61 -3.31 -7.58 -7.08
C SER A 61 -2.04 -8.42 -6.83
N GLY A 62 -1.40 -8.28 -5.67
CA GLY A 62 -0.07 -8.84 -5.43
C GLY A 62 1.04 -7.98 -6.06
N ILE A 63 2.27 -8.19 -5.59
CA ILE A 63 3.43 -7.37 -5.96
C ILE A 63 3.83 -7.52 -7.42
N ASP A 64 3.73 -8.73 -7.98
CA ASP A 64 4.15 -8.99 -9.36
C ASP A 64 3.26 -8.25 -10.37
N GLN A 65 1.94 -8.30 -10.20
CA GLN A 65 1.02 -7.54 -11.06
C GLN A 65 1.15 -6.03 -10.82
N PHE A 66 1.41 -5.61 -9.58
CA PHE A 66 1.62 -4.21 -9.28
C PHE A 66 2.85 -3.65 -10.04
N CYS A 67 3.99 -4.32 -9.93
CA CYS A 67 5.23 -3.90 -10.59
C CYS A 67 5.17 -4.04 -12.11
N GLY A 68 4.44 -5.02 -12.64
CA GLY A 68 4.38 -5.30 -14.08
C GLY A 68 3.35 -4.48 -14.88
N ASP A 69 2.37 -3.85 -14.22
CA ASP A 69 1.30 -3.12 -14.90
C ASP A 69 0.88 -1.87 -14.12
N VAL A 70 0.40 -2.03 -12.88
CA VAL A 70 -0.26 -0.96 -12.13
C VAL A 70 0.66 0.26 -11.96
N VAL A 71 1.92 0.04 -11.56
CA VAL A 71 2.86 1.15 -11.35
C VAL A 71 3.09 1.96 -12.63
N HIS A 72 3.12 1.32 -13.80
CA HIS A 72 3.34 2.01 -15.07
C HIS A 72 2.19 2.96 -15.40
N ARG A 73 0.95 2.54 -15.12
CA ARG A 73 -0.24 3.38 -15.29
C ARG A 73 -0.28 4.55 -14.30
N LEU A 74 0.27 4.36 -13.10
CA LEU A 74 0.34 5.42 -12.09
C LEU A 74 1.39 6.50 -12.42
N ARG A 75 2.35 6.22 -13.33
CA ARG A 75 3.32 7.23 -13.78
C ARG A 75 2.67 8.42 -14.49
N ASP A 76 1.49 8.21 -15.09
CA ASP A 76 0.72 9.26 -15.78
C ASP A 76 0.10 10.30 -14.82
N LEU A 77 0.27 10.10 -13.50
CA LEU A 77 -0.14 11.09 -12.51
C LEU A 77 0.86 12.26 -12.42
N GLU A 78 2.12 12.07 -12.83
CA GLU A 78 3.16 13.11 -12.75
C GLU A 78 3.37 13.71 -11.34
N VAL A 79 2.97 12.98 -10.30
CA VAL A 79 3.24 13.29 -8.89
C VAL A 79 4.13 12.19 -8.29
N PRO A 80 4.91 12.49 -7.24
CA PRO A 80 5.64 11.48 -6.47
C PRO A 80 4.76 10.28 -6.10
N LEU A 81 5.27 9.07 -6.34
CA LEU A 81 4.60 7.82 -5.97
C LEU A 81 5.21 7.25 -4.68
N TRP A 82 4.33 6.98 -3.73
CA TRP A 82 4.63 6.30 -2.47
C TRP A 82 3.94 4.95 -2.49
N VAL A 83 4.68 3.86 -2.33
CA VAL A 83 4.10 2.52 -2.38
C VAL A 83 3.88 2.00 -0.97
N SER A 84 2.62 1.73 -0.64
CA SER A 84 2.24 1.08 0.60
C SER A 84 2.47 -0.43 0.46
N VAL A 85 3.24 -1.03 1.36
CA VAL A 85 3.52 -2.48 1.39
C VAL A 85 3.02 -3.09 2.69
N GLY A 86 2.54 -4.33 2.61
CA GLY A 86 2.01 -5.06 3.76
C GLY A 86 2.22 -6.56 3.63
N GLY A 87 1.99 -7.25 4.73
CA GLY A 87 2.17 -8.70 4.81
C GLY A 87 1.91 -9.23 6.21
N PHE A 88 2.18 -10.52 6.39
CA PHE A 88 1.94 -11.27 7.63
C PHE A 88 3.24 -11.79 8.25
N SER A 89 4.39 -11.50 7.65
CA SER A 89 5.73 -11.85 8.15
C SER A 89 6.79 -10.85 7.69
N ALA A 90 7.94 -10.79 8.35
CA ALA A 90 9.08 -9.98 7.93
C ALA A 90 9.55 -10.35 6.52
N SER A 91 9.43 -11.63 6.14
CA SER A 91 9.72 -12.08 4.78
C SER A 91 8.78 -11.47 3.76
N ASP A 92 7.49 -11.30 4.07
CA ASP A 92 6.53 -10.67 3.15
C ASP A 92 6.91 -9.19 2.88
N TYR A 93 7.26 -8.46 3.94
CA TYR A 93 7.71 -7.07 3.82
C TYR A 93 9.01 -6.98 3.03
N ARG A 94 9.99 -7.84 3.32
CA ARG A 94 11.24 -7.92 2.57
C ARG A 94 10.98 -8.13 1.07
N VAL A 95 10.19 -9.14 0.72
CA VAL A 95 9.85 -9.46 -0.68
C VAL A 95 9.20 -8.25 -1.36
N CYS A 96 8.23 -7.61 -0.73
CA CYS A 96 7.60 -6.43 -1.33
C CYS A 96 8.60 -5.28 -1.49
N CYS A 97 9.45 -5.03 -0.49
CA CYS A 97 10.44 -3.97 -0.55
C CYS A 97 11.47 -4.20 -1.66
N GLU A 98 12.01 -5.42 -1.80
CA GLU A 98 12.95 -5.78 -2.87
C GLU A 98 12.36 -5.49 -4.25
N ARG A 99 11.11 -5.89 -4.48
CA ARG A 99 10.42 -5.68 -5.77
C ARG A 99 10.09 -4.20 -6.03
N VAL A 100 9.86 -3.42 -4.97
CA VAL A 100 9.57 -1.97 -5.09
C VAL A 100 10.86 -1.17 -5.29
N ASP A 101 11.97 -1.58 -4.69
CA ASP A 101 13.28 -0.90 -4.82
C ASP A 101 13.80 -0.92 -6.27
N GLU A 102 13.43 -1.95 -7.04
CA GLU A 102 13.70 -2.04 -8.48
C GLU A 102 12.95 -0.98 -9.32
N LEU A 103 11.98 -0.27 -8.75
CA LEU A 103 11.12 0.68 -9.45
C LEU A 103 11.63 2.13 -9.32
N GLU A 104 12.30 2.64 -10.35
CA GLU A 104 12.78 4.04 -10.41
C GLU A 104 11.67 5.10 -10.20
N ALA A 105 10.41 4.74 -10.48
CA ALA A 105 9.26 5.64 -10.33
C ALA A 105 8.81 5.84 -8.87
N VAL A 106 9.30 5.03 -7.92
CA VAL A 106 8.86 5.04 -6.53
C VAL A 106 9.85 5.81 -5.67
N GLN A 107 9.36 6.79 -4.90
CA GLN A 107 10.21 7.63 -4.05
C GLN A 107 10.25 7.16 -2.59
N VAL A 108 9.16 6.53 -2.13
CA VAL A 108 8.98 6.15 -0.72
C VAL A 108 8.25 4.82 -0.65
N ILE A 109 8.69 3.97 0.29
CA ILE A 109 7.96 2.80 0.75
C ILE A 109 7.27 3.14 2.08
N GLU A 110 5.96 2.99 2.14
CA GLU A 110 5.16 3.07 3.36
C GLU A 110 4.92 1.64 3.89
N LEU A 111 5.43 1.32 5.07
CA LEU A 111 5.15 0.03 5.72
C LEU A 111 3.79 0.08 6.41
N ASN A 112 2.81 -0.71 5.95
CA ASN A 112 1.52 -0.86 6.60
C ASN A 112 1.59 -1.85 7.77
N LEU A 113 2.12 -1.37 8.91
CA LEU A 113 2.33 -2.15 10.12
C LEU A 113 1.07 -2.29 10.99
N SER A 114 -0.09 -1.85 10.49
CA SER A 114 -1.34 -1.81 11.26
C SER A 114 -2.15 -3.10 11.20
N CYS A 115 -1.79 -4.04 10.31
CA CYS A 115 -2.59 -5.25 10.06
C CYS A 115 -2.57 -6.18 11.29
N PRO A 116 -3.70 -6.35 12.00
CA PRO A 116 -3.75 -7.07 13.28
C PRO A 116 -3.91 -8.60 13.14
N ASN A 117 -3.96 -9.12 11.90
CA ASN A 117 -4.34 -10.51 11.61
C ASN A 117 -3.15 -11.47 11.55
N VAL A 118 -2.44 -11.62 12.66
CA VAL A 118 -1.52 -12.76 12.86
C VAL A 118 -2.01 -13.55 14.06
N ASP A 119 -2.81 -14.59 13.79
CA ASP A 119 -3.29 -15.56 14.79
C ASP A 119 -2.14 -16.42 15.37
N GLU A 120 -0.89 -16.20 14.95
CA GLU A 120 0.32 -16.79 15.52
C GLU A 120 1.45 -15.73 15.53
N ALA A 121 1.94 -15.29 16.69
CA ALA A 121 3.03 -14.30 16.77
C ALA A 121 4.43 -14.96 16.72
N PRO A 122 5.43 -14.33 16.05
CA PRO A 122 6.66 -14.06 16.79
C PRO A 122 7.45 -12.79 16.42
N GLU A 123 7.15 -12.10 15.31
CA GLU A 123 7.99 -11.00 14.83
C GLU A 123 7.49 -9.64 15.31
N THR A 124 8.39 -8.89 15.92
CA THR A 124 8.19 -7.51 16.36
C THR A 124 8.15 -6.56 15.17
N ILE A 125 7.49 -5.41 15.35
CA ILE A 125 7.55 -4.31 14.37
C ILE A 125 9.01 -3.95 14.03
N ALA A 126 9.93 -4.06 14.99
CA ALA A 126 11.35 -3.80 14.76
C ALA A 126 11.95 -4.79 13.74
N GLU A 127 11.60 -6.07 13.81
CA GLU A 127 12.05 -7.08 12.84
C GLU A 127 11.47 -6.83 11.44
N LEU A 128 10.19 -6.42 11.34
CA LEU A 128 9.58 -6.04 10.06
C LEU A 128 10.33 -4.87 9.41
N VAL A 129 10.67 -3.84 10.21
CA VAL A 129 11.43 -2.68 9.74
C VAL A 129 12.86 -3.09 9.35
N GLN A 130 13.53 -3.93 10.14
CA GLN A 130 14.88 -4.41 9.83
C GLN A 130 14.93 -5.22 8.53
N ALA A 131 13.97 -6.11 8.32
CA ALA A 131 13.86 -6.89 7.09
C ALA A 131 13.60 -5.99 5.88
N SER A 132 12.75 -4.98 6.03
CA SER A 132 12.49 -3.98 4.98
C SER A 132 13.74 -3.16 4.66
N ARG A 133 14.51 -2.75 5.67
CA ARG A 133 15.77 -2.02 5.50
C ARG A 133 16.90 -2.84 4.88
N ALA A 134 16.88 -4.16 5.04
CA ALA A 134 17.86 -5.04 4.40
C ALA A 134 17.57 -5.23 2.90
N ALA A 135 16.35 -4.93 2.45
CA ALA A 135 15.87 -5.05 1.08
C ALA A 135 16.05 -3.79 0.22
N THR A 136 16.35 -2.65 0.84
CA THR A 136 16.45 -1.31 0.22
C THR A 136 17.73 -0.62 0.68
#